data_AF-A0A3D2VQ63-F1
#
_entry.id   AF-A0A3D2VQ63-F1
#
_cell.length_a   1.000
_cell.length_b   1.000
_cell.length_c   1.000
_cell.angle_alpha   90.00
_cell.angle_beta   90.00
_cell.angle_gamma   90.00
#
_symmetry.space_group_name_H-M   'P 1'
#
loop_
_entity.id
_entity.type
_entity.pdbx_description
1 polymer ?
#
loop_
_entity_poly.entity_id
_entity_poly.type
_entity_poly.pdbx_seq_one_letter_code
_entity_poly.pdbx_strand_id
1 'polypeptide(L)'
;MPKAVRTFFSVLLYVVLASHLLFWAFIGWRLMTVPENHSSLDIKTFNALSYGLLGLAIVVALTRRAFYVPAAAAVLALASLGGVHYLDRNNLMLQYETWISRGMPEKGAPAKIDSGR
;
A
#
# COMPACT_ATOMS: atom_id res chain seq x y z
N MET A 1 -12.18 19.17 -20.46
CA MET A 1 -10.77 19.00 -20.04
C MET A 1 -9.87 18.88 -21.26
N PRO A 2 -8.77 19.67 -21.37
CA PRO A 2 -7.89 19.64 -22.54
C PRO A 2 -7.24 18.26 -22.76
N LYS A 3 -6.88 17.94 -24.01
CA LYS A 3 -6.22 16.66 -24.37
C LYS A 3 -4.90 16.45 -23.62
N ALA A 4 -4.09 17.52 -23.47
CA ALA A 4 -2.83 17.49 -22.73
C ALA A 4 -3.05 17.08 -21.26
N VAL A 5 -4.01 17.72 -20.58
CA VAL A 5 -4.32 17.44 -19.17
C VAL A 5 -4.82 16.00 -18.99
N ARG A 6 -5.71 15.51 -19.87
CA ARG A 6 -6.17 14.10 -19.85
C ARG A 6 -5.04 13.10 -20.08
N THR A 7 -4.02 13.48 -20.84
CA THR A 7 -2.86 12.61 -21.10
C THR A 7 -1.97 12.57 -19.87
N PHE A 8 -1.67 13.74 -19.29
CA PHE A 8 -0.91 13.87 -18.06
C PHE A 8 -1.46 12.99 -16.93
N PHE A 9 -2.75 13.09 -16.60
CA PHE A 9 -3.34 12.27 -15.52
C PHE A 9 -3.30 10.76 -15.79
N SER A 10 -3.36 10.34 -17.05
CA SER A 10 -3.24 8.91 -17.38
C SER A 10 -1.81 8.41 -17.28
N VAL A 11 -0.83 9.19 -17.73
CA VAL A 11 0.59 8.86 -17.51
C VAL A 11 0.87 8.79 -16.01
N LEU A 12 0.40 9.77 -15.25
CA LEU A 12 0.53 9.78 -13.80
C LEU A 12 -0.13 8.56 -13.15
N LEU A 13 -1.33 8.16 -13.59
CA LEU A 13 -1.99 6.94 -13.11
C LEU A 13 -1.13 5.70 -13.35
N TYR A 14 -0.57 5.53 -14.55
CA TYR A 14 0.29 4.39 -14.86
C TYR A 14 1.58 4.37 -14.04
N VAL A 15 2.20 5.53 -13.83
CA VAL A 15 3.40 5.65 -12.99
C VAL A 15 3.08 5.23 -11.55
N VAL A 16 2.01 5.76 -10.96
CA VAL A 16 1.63 5.43 -9.57
C VAL A 16 1.22 3.96 -9.45
N LEU A 17 0.56 3.40 -10.46
CA LEU A 17 0.20 1.98 -10.51
C LEU A 17 1.44 1.09 -10.60
N ALA A 18 2.42 1.42 -11.45
CA ALA A 18 3.68 0.69 -11.54
C ALA A 18 4.45 0.74 -10.22
N SER A 19 4.52 1.91 -9.57
CA SER A 19 5.12 2.05 -8.23
C SER A 19 4.45 1.17 -7.18
N HIS A 20 3.13 0.97 -7.25
CA HIS A 20 2.43 0.04 -6.36
C HIS A 20 2.84 -1.40 -6.59
N LEU A 21 2.96 -1.82 -7.84
CA LEU A 21 3.38 -3.19 -8.17
C LEU A 21 4.82 -3.45 -7.70
N LEU A 22 5.72 -2.49 -7.93
CA LEU A 22 7.10 -2.56 -7.45
C LEU A 22 7.18 -2.61 -5.92
N PHE A 23 6.35 -1.82 -5.23
CA PHE A 23 6.26 -1.88 -3.78
C PHE A 23 5.84 -3.27 -3.29
N TRP A 24 4.76 -3.84 -3.83
CA TRP A 24 4.32 -5.17 -3.42
C TRP A 24 5.31 -6.28 -3.76
N ALA A 25 6.01 -6.17 -4.90
CA ALA A 25 7.10 -7.06 -5.23
C ALA A 25 8.24 -6.97 -4.20
N PHE A 26 8.61 -5.76 -3.79
CA PHE A 26 9.62 -5.53 -2.74
C PHE A 26 9.18 -6.10 -1.38
N ILE A 27 7.94 -5.86 -0.96
CA ILE A 27 7.37 -6.41 0.28
C ILE A 27 7.41 -7.94 0.25
N GLY A 28 6.93 -8.55 -0.84
CA GLY A 28 6.93 -10.00 -1.00
C GLY A 28 8.35 -10.58 -0.95
N TRP A 29 9.27 -10.00 -1.71
CA TRP A 29 10.68 -10.39 -1.68
C TRP A 29 11.26 -10.31 -0.27
N ARG A 30 11.11 -9.18 0.42
CA ARG A 30 11.64 -8.96 1.77
C ARG A 30 11.04 -9.93 2.77
N LEU A 31 9.75 -10.22 2.69
CA LEU A 31 9.11 -11.20 3.58
C LEU A 31 9.66 -12.61 3.38
N MET A 32 10.08 -12.98 2.16
CA MET A 32 10.65 -14.30 1.86
C MET A 32 12.14 -14.40 2.19
N THR A 33 12.92 -13.34 2.00
CA THR A 33 14.38 -13.40 2.11
C THR A 33 14.94 -12.87 3.44
N VAL A 34 14.22 -11.97 4.11
CA VAL A 34 14.70 -11.29 5.33
C VAL A 34 13.97 -11.88 6.53
N PRO A 35 14.67 -12.61 7.43
CA PRO A 35 14.04 -13.21 8.61
C PRO A 35 13.58 -12.15 9.63
N GLU A 36 14.19 -10.97 9.64
CA GLU A 36 13.90 -9.90 10.60
C GLU A 36 12.51 -9.29 10.42
N ASN A 37 11.83 -9.09 11.54
CA ASN A 37 10.48 -8.54 11.56
C ASN A 37 10.42 -7.00 11.55
N HIS A 38 11.50 -6.35 11.95
CA HIS A 38 11.56 -4.89 12.02
C HIS A 38 12.28 -4.31 10.81
N SER A 39 11.95 -3.08 10.45
CA SER A 39 12.59 -2.32 9.38
C SER A 39 12.71 -0.85 9.77
N SER A 40 13.60 -0.10 9.12
CA SER A 40 13.68 1.36 9.27
C SER A 40 12.55 2.10 8.55
N LEU A 41 11.73 1.39 7.78
CA LEU A 41 10.64 1.97 6.99
C LEU A 41 9.31 1.76 7.70
N ASP A 42 8.53 2.84 7.81
CA ASP A 42 7.11 2.74 8.20
C ASP A 42 6.25 2.43 6.97
N ILE A 43 5.78 1.19 6.89
CA ILE A 43 4.88 0.72 5.83
C ILE A 43 3.56 1.50 5.78
N LYS A 44 3.14 2.15 6.88
CA LYS A 44 1.89 2.95 6.92
C LYS A 44 1.99 4.21 6.06
N THR A 45 3.19 4.69 5.79
CA THR A 45 3.43 5.79 4.84
C THR A 45 2.87 5.45 3.45
N PHE A 46 2.83 4.16 3.10
CA PHE A 46 2.29 3.69 1.82
C PHE A 46 0.77 3.87 1.68
N ASN A 47 0.04 4.02 2.78
CA ASN A 47 -1.40 4.32 2.74
C ASN A 47 -1.66 5.63 1.98
N ALA A 48 -0.79 6.64 2.13
CA ALA A 48 -0.91 7.91 1.40
C ALA A 48 -0.81 7.69 -0.12
N LEU A 49 0.09 6.80 -0.57
CA LEU A 49 0.20 6.46 -1.98
C LEU A 49 -1.07 5.74 -2.48
N SER A 50 -1.62 4.83 -1.66
CA SER A 50 -2.86 4.10 -2.00
C SER A 50 -4.07 5.03 -2.10
N TYR A 51 -4.24 5.97 -1.17
CA TYR A 51 -5.29 6.99 -1.27
C TYR A 51 -5.10 7.90 -2.48
N GLY A 52 -3.86 8.28 -2.78
CA GLY A 52 -3.52 9.04 -3.99
C GLY A 52 -3.89 8.30 -5.28
N LEU A 53 -3.60 7.00 -5.35
CA LEU A 53 -3.98 6.15 -6.49
C LEU A 53 -5.50 6.05 -6.63
N LEU A 54 -6.23 5.91 -5.52
CA LEU A 54 -7.69 5.88 -5.52
C LEU A 54 -8.28 7.19 -6.06
N GLY A 55 -7.77 8.33 -5.59
CA GLY A 55 -8.19 9.66 -6.07
C GLY A 55 -7.88 9.85 -7.56
N LEU A 56 -6.68 9.47 -8.00
CA LEU A 56 -6.29 9.52 -9.41
C LEU A 56 -7.15 8.62 -10.29
N ALA A 57 -7.48 7.41 -9.83
CA ALA A 57 -8.37 6.51 -10.54
C ALA A 57 -9.74 7.15 -10.76
N ILE A 58 -10.34 7.75 -9.72
CA ILE A 58 -11.63 8.44 -9.83
C ILE A 58 -11.55 9.60 -10.83
N VAL A 59 -10.52 10.45 -10.73
CA VAL A 59 -10.32 11.58 -11.66
C VAL A 59 -10.19 11.09 -13.11
N VAL A 60 -9.44 10.01 -13.35
CA VAL A 60 -9.28 9.46 -14.70
C VAL A 60 -10.58 8.82 -15.20
N ALA A 61 -11.32 8.10 -14.35
CA ALA A 61 -12.60 7.50 -14.69
C ALA A 61 -13.66 8.55 -15.08
N LEU A 62 -13.74 9.66 -14.35
CA LEU A 62 -14.67 10.75 -14.65
C LEU A 62 -14.32 11.50 -15.94
N THR A 63 -13.06 11.45 -16.36
CA THR A 63 -12.56 12.21 -17.52
C THR A 63 -12.41 11.37 -18.79
N ARG A 64 -12.50 10.04 -18.70
CA ARG A 64 -12.40 9.11 -19.83
C ARG A 64 -13.55 8.12 -19.84
N ARG A 65 -14.09 7.81 -21.03
CA ARG A 65 -15.09 6.74 -21.25
C ARG A 65 -14.53 5.32 -21.13
N ALA A 66 -13.29 5.15 -20.64
CA ALA A 66 -12.64 3.85 -20.49
C ALA A 66 -12.43 3.57 -19.00
N PHE A 67 -13.20 2.63 -18.47
CA PHE A 67 -13.29 2.38 -17.02
C PHE A 67 -12.38 1.26 -16.52
N TYR A 68 -11.87 0.39 -17.39
CA TYR A 68 -11.12 -0.79 -16.97
C TYR A 68 -9.82 -0.47 -16.21
N VAL A 69 -9.03 0.48 -16.71
CA VAL A 69 -7.74 0.85 -16.08
C VAL A 69 -7.96 1.58 -14.74
N PRO A 70 -8.85 2.59 -14.65
CA PRO A 70 -9.22 3.17 -13.37
C PRO A 70 -9.79 2.17 -12.37
N ALA A 71 -10.64 1.24 -12.81
CA ALA A 71 -11.20 0.22 -11.93
C ALA A 71 -10.10 -0.71 -11.37
N ALA A 72 -9.19 -1.19 -12.21
CA ALA A 72 -8.05 -1.99 -11.77
C ALA A 72 -7.15 -1.22 -10.77
N ALA A 73 -6.90 0.07 -11.03
CA ALA A 73 -6.14 0.93 -10.13
C ALA A 73 -6.84 1.09 -8.76
N ALA A 74 -8.15 1.28 -8.74
CA ALA A 74 -8.93 1.39 -7.50
C ALA A 74 -8.91 0.07 -6.71
N VAL A 75 -9.09 -1.07 -7.39
CA VAL A 75 -9.00 -2.40 -6.75
C VAL A 75 -7.61 -2.62 -6.16
N LEU A 76 -6.55 -2.28 -6.89
CA LEU A 76 -5.18 -2.39 -6.39
C LEU A 76 -4.93 -1.49 -5.17
N ALA A 77 -5.43 -0.24 -5.18
CA ALA A 77 -5.32 0.67 -4.06
C ALA A 77 -6.03 0.12 -2.80
N LEU A 78 -7.25 -0.40 -2.94
CA LEU A 78 -8.00 -1.01 -1.84
C LEU A 78 -7.32 -2.27 -1.31
N ALA A 79 -6.87 -3.15 -2.21
CA ALA A 79 -6.09 -4.33 -1.84
C ALA A 79 -4.81 -3.94 -1.11
N SER A 80 -4.17 -2.83 -1.50
CA SER A 80 -2.96 -2.32 -0.86
C SER A 80 -3.22 -1.83 0.55
N LEU A 81 -4.29 -1.07 0.78
CA LEU A 81 -4.70 -0.65 2.12
C LEU A 81 -4.99 -1.85 3.02
N GLY A 82 -5.71 -2.85 2.51
CA GLY A 82 -5.97 -4.10 3.21
C GLY A 82 -4.70 -4.88 3.52
N GLY A 83 -3.77 -4.94 2.57
CA GLY A 83 -2.48 -5.59 2.73
C GLY A 83 -1.61 -4.91 3.78
N VAL A 84 -1.49 -3.58 3.76
CA VAL A 84 -0.74 -2.83 4.79
C VAL A 84 -1.35 -3.06 6.17
N HIS A 85 -2.69 -3.02 6.28
CA HIS A 85 -3.37 -3.33 7.54
C HIS A 85 -3.10 -4.78 7.99
N TYR A 86 -3.11 -5.73 7.08
CA TYR A 86 -2.78 -7.13 7.36
C TYR A 86 -1.34 -7.28 7.87
N LEU A 87 -0.37 -6.63 7.22
CA LEU A 87 1.03 -6.67 7.64
C LEU A 87 1.20 -6.08 9.05
N ASP A 88 0.61 -4.91 9.31
CA ASP A 88 0.66 -4.26 10.62
C ASP A 88 0.03 -5.14 11.72
N ARG A 89 -1.10 -5.78 11.43
CA ARG A 89 -1.83 -6.62 12.39
C ARG A 89 -1.14 -7.95 12.69
N ASN A 90 -0.40 -8.50 11.74
CA ASN A 90 0.35 -9.74 11.92
C ASN A 90 1.80 -9.49 12.34
N ASN A 91 2.13 -8.27 12.77
CA ASN A 91 3.47 -7.83 13.09
C ASN A 91 4.44 -8.31 12.01
N LEU A 92 4.25 -7.82 10.78
CA LEU A 92 5.11 -8.09 9.64
C LEU A 92 5.68 -6.76 9.15
N MET A 93 7.01 -6.66 9.07
CA MET A 93 7.70 -5.45 8.62
C MET A 93 7.37 -4.21 9.48
N LEU A 94 7.37 -4.37 10.79
CA LEU A 94 7.14 -3.25 11.70
C LEU A 94 8.28 -2.23 11.59
N GLN A 95 7.97 -0.96 11.77
CA GLN A 95 9.02 0.02 12.01
C GLN A 95 9.74 -0.33 13.32
N TYR A 96 11.06 -0.16 13.40
CA TYR A 96 11.88 -0.51 14.56
C TYR A 96 11.30 0.00 15.89
N GLU A 97 10.91 1.28 15.93
CA GLU A 97 10.32 1.91 17.12
C GLU A 97 8.97 1.28 17.49
N THR A 98 8.18 0.90 16.48
CA THR A 98 6.90 0.19 16.69
C THR A 98 7.11 -1.25 17.15
N TRP A 99 8.15 -1.91 16.66
CA TRP A 99 8.50 -3.26 17.09
C TRP A 99 8.92 -3.28 18.56
N ILE A 100 9.75 -2.33 18.99
CA ILE A 100 10.12 -2.17 20.40
C ILE A 100 8.88 -1.87 21.26
N SER A 101 8.04 -0.92 20.86
CA SER A 101 6.87 -0.52 21.65
C SER A 101 5.83 -1.63 21.80
N ARG A 102 5.79 -2.59 20.85
CA ARG A 102 4.96 -3.79 20.92
C ARG A 102 5.59 -4.97 21.68
N GLY A 103 6.74 -4.76 22.32
CA GLY A 103 7.42 -5.80 23.09
C GLY A 103 8.18 -6.81 22.23
N MET A 104 8.71 -6.37 21.08
CA MET A 104 9.55 -7.16 20.18
C MET A 104 8.89 -8.46 19.69
N PRO A 105 7.69 -8.39 19.07
CA PRO A 105 6.98 -9.58 18.62
C PRO A 105 7.75 -10.34 17.53
N GLU A 106 7.64 -11.66 17.57
CA GLU A 106 8.12 -12.55 16.51
C GLU A 106 7.38 -12.29 15.19
N LYS A 107 8.04 -12.60 14.07
CA LYS A 107 7.50 -12.39 12.73
C LYS A 107 6.26 -13.25 12.51
N GLY A 108 5.14 -12.61 12.17
CA GLY A 108 3.87 -13.32 11.90
C GLY A 108 3.05 -13.64 13.16
N ALA A 109 3.54 -13.30 14.36
CA ALA A 109 2.73 -13.37 15.55
C ALA A 109 1.62 -12.31 15.47
N PRO A 110 0.34 -12.67 15.68
CA PRO A 110 -0.74 -11.68 15.66
C PRO A 110 -0.49 -10.63 16.73
N ALA A 111 -0.82 -9.37 16.43
CA ALA A 111 -0.81 -8.29 17.41
C ALA A 111 -1.69 -8.70 18.61
N LYS A 112 -1.14 -8.60 19.82
CA LYS A 112 -1.92 -8.81 21.04
C LYS A 112 -3.07 -7.81 20.99
N ILE A 113 -4.29 -8.34 20.85
CA ILE A 113 -5.49 -7.54 21.07
C ILE A 113 -5.50 -7.35 22.57
N ASP A 114 -5.29 -6.12 23.04
CA ASP A 114 -5.52 -5.80 24.45
C ASP A 114 -6.98 -6.18 24.76
N SER A 115 -7.18 -7.33 25.39
CA SER A 115 -8.44 -7.74 25.97
C SER A 115 -8.69 -6.97 27.27
N GLY A 116 -8.38 -5.67 27.27
CA GLY A 116 -8.64 -4.74 28.36
C GLY A 116 -10.11 -4.37 28.35
N ARG A 117 -10.95 -5.28 28.85
CA ARG A 117 -12.12 -4.90 29.64
C ARG A 117 -11.71 -4.85 31.10
#